data_AF-A0A917E9R5-F1
#
_entry.id   AF-A0A917E9R5-F1
#
_cell.length_a   1.000
_cell.length_b   1.000
_cell.length_c   1.000
_cell.angle_alpha   90.00
_cell.angle_beta   90.00
_cell.angle_gamma   90.00
#
_symmetry.space_group_name_H-M   'P 1'
#
loop_
_entity.id
_entity.type
_entity.pdbx_description
1 polymer ?
#
loop_
_entity_poly.entity_id
_entity_poly.type
_entity_poly.pdbx_seq_one_letter_code
_entity_poly.pdbx_strand_id
1 'polypeptide(L)'
;MSSRPIAALLAAALLGASALAVRAQTAEAPDPGAPAATTSMAPAAQPAAPDLSEAAINGADFAGYEARRKAQVDAARAASDPAKGDPVAAKIATEAPKADPDPFLIRLQVLLDRAHASPGVIDGLAGGNTAKAIRAFGEMHDLNAGDQPSEALWQALGKDAGPAVKTYKITAEDAGGDYVPDLPADYAKLAELKWLGYRDVAEMLAERFHMDEDLLKRLNPDADFGKAGTKLLVAEPGPDPEAERKVERIVVDKSRGELFAYDKEKALILALPATIGSSDTPSPSGTMKVNGSKADPEYEYDPKNFVQGKNRKALTLPPGPNGPVGNMWIDLSKPTYGIHGTPEPSEIDKTASHGCVRLTNWDAHALARLVQPQRTVVEFKG
;
A
#
# COMPACT_ATOMS: atom_id res chain seq x y z
N MET A 1 66.09 15.94 32.27
CA MET A 1 66.24 17.36 32.61
C MET A 1 64.93 18.05 32.24
N SER A 2 64.24 18.89 33.02
CA SER A 2 64.29 19.25 34.46
C SER A 2 63.02 20.10 34.75
N SER A 3 62.25 20.04 35.84
CA SER A 3 62.10 19.09 36.97
C SER A 3 60.78 19.39 37.73
N ARG A 4 60.40 18.57 38.73
CA ARG A 4 59.37 18.89 39.76
C ARG A 4 60.04 19.28 41.08
N PRO A 5 59.41 20.10 41.95
CA PRO A 5 58.87 19.62 43.25
C PRO A 5 57.44 20.18 43.53
N ILE A 6 56.49 19.55 44.24
CA ILE A 6 56.38 19.00 45.63
C ILE A 6 55.97 20.04 46.71
N ALA A 7 54.72 19.91 47.21
CA ALA A 7 54.23 20.03 48.60
C ALA A 7 52.67 19.87 48.57
N ALA A 8 51.91 19.05 49.29
CA ALA A 8 52.03 18.26 50.54
C ALA A 8 51.68 19.01 51.84
N LEU A 9 50.45 18.80 52.39
CA LEU A 9 50.18 18.22 53.73
C LEU A 9 48.66 18.19 54.10
N LEU A 10 48.27 17.12 54.83
CA LEU A 10 47.42 17.01 56.05
C LEU A 10 46.39 18.12 56.41
N ALA A 11 45.27 17.89 57.12
CA ALA A 11 44.57 16.71 57.68
C ALA A 11 43.07 17.13 57.89
N ALA A 12 42.15 16.52 58.67
CA ALA A 12 42.09 15.38 59.62
C ALA A 12 40.63 14.84 59.67
N ALA A 13 40.33 13.84 60.51
CA ALA A 13 38.98 13.29 60.74
C ALA A 13 38.32 13.82 62.03
N LEU A 14 36.99 13.68 62.15
CA LEU A 14 36.28 13.61 63.43
C LEU A 14 35.02 12.76 63.31
N LEU A 15 34.96 11.67 64.10
CA LEU A 15 33.73 10.91 64.33
C LEU A 15 32.87 11.62 65.39
N GLY A 16 31.54 11.50 65.26
CA GLY A 16 30.58 11.96 66.26
C GLY A 16 29.33 11.11 66.24
N ALA A 17 29.33 10.00 66.99
CA ALA A 17 28.13 9.23 67.27
C ALA A 17 27.72 9.45 68.73
N SER A 18 26.43 9.68 69.01
CA SER A 18 25.71 9.08 70.16
C SER A 18 24.28 9.62 70.37
N ALA A 19 23.49 8.78 71.05
CA ALA A 19 22.33 9.09 71.88
C ALA A 19 20.99 9.42 71.21
N LEU A 20 20.12 8.40 71.20
CA LEU A 20 18.66 8.56 71.28
C LEU A 20 18.28 9.47 72.46
N ALA A 21 17.31 10.35 72.24
CA ALA A 21 16.44 10.86 73.29
C ALA A 21 14.99 10.64 72.85
N VAL A 22 14.32 9.65 73.46
CA VAL A 22 12.88 9.46 73.29
C VAL A 22 12.15 10.61 73.96
N ARG A 23 11.38 11.37 73.19
CA ARG A 23 10.37 12.28 73.73
C ARG A 23 9.05 12.00 73.04
N ALA A 24 8.14 11.37 73.77
CA ALA A 24 6.77 11.23 73.31
C ALA A 24 6.15 12.64 73.19
N GLN A 25 5.64 12.97 72.02
CA GLN A 25 4.85 14.17 71.81
C GLN A 25 3.55 13.76 71.13
N THR A 26 2.45 14.19 71.72
CA THR A 26 1.08 13.76 71.42
C THR A 26 0.69 14.09 69.99
N ALA A 27 -0.10 13.20 69.37
CA ALA A 27 -0.59 13.38 68.01
C ALA A 27 -1.39 14.67 67.87
N GLU A 28 -0.98 15.51 66.93
CA GLU A 28 -1.79 16.56 66.33
C GLU A 28 -2.22 16.06 64.95
N ALA A 29 -3.52 16.15 64.64
CA ALA A 29 -4.08 15.51 63.45
C ALA A 29 -3.68 16.28 62.18
N PRO A 30 -3.20 15.59 61.11
CA PRO A 30 -2.94 16.26 59.84
C PRO A 30 -4.25 16.66 59.15
N ASP A 31 -4.24 17.90 58.67
CA ASP A 31 -5.27 18.57 57.88
C ASP A 31 -5.75 17.73 56.67
N PRO A 32 -7.06 17.49 56.48
CA PRO A 32 -7.61 16.73 55.34
C PRO A 32 -7.62 17.52 54.02
N GLY A 33 -6.64 18.42 53.80
CA GLY A 33 -6.59 19.39 52.72
C GLY A 33 -5.42 19.28 51.72
N ALA A 34 -4.50 18.34 51.92
CA ALA A 34 -3.35 18.17 51.00
C ALA A 34 -3.70 17.25 49.80
N PRO A 35 -3.67 17.73 48.54
CA PRO A 35 -3.84 16.85 47.39
C PRO A 35 -2.66 15.87 47.32
N ALA A 36 -2.98 14.58 47.16
CA ALA A 36 -1.96 13.55 46.99
C ALA A 36 -1.08 13.89 45.78
N ALA A 37 0.25 13.80 45.95
CA ALA A 37 1.19 13.95 44.86
C ALA A 37 0.94 12.82 43.85
N THR A 38 0.25 13.13 42.76
CA THR A 38 0.05 12.21 41.65
C THR A 38 1.41 11.97 41.01
N THR A 39 1.99 10.79 41.26
CA THR A 39 3.14 10.31 40.50
C THR A 39 2.69 10.20 39.05
N SER A 40 2.99 11.23 38.25
CA SER A 40 2.72 11.21 36.82
C SER A 40 3.50 10.05 36.23
N MET A 41 2.80 8.95 35.92
CA MET A 41 3.35 7.92 35.06
C MET A 41 3.70 8.61 33.74
N ALA A 42 4.97 8.60 33.38
CA ALA A 42 5.38 9.05 32.06
C ALA A 42 4.51 8.33 31.02
N PRO A 43 4.00 9.03 29.98
CA PRO A 43 3.22 8.39 28.95
C PRO A 43 4.04 7.21 28.40
N ALA A 44 3.41 6.05 28.29
CA ALA A 44 4.06 4.87 27.71
C ALA A 44 4.63 5.28 26.36
N ALA A 45 5.95 5.12 26.18
CA ALA A 45 6.64 5.57 24.98
C ALA A 45 5.93 4.94 23.78
N GLN A 46 5.33 5.80 22.95
CA GLN A 46 4.67 5.39 21.72
C GLN A 46 5.74 4.62 20.91
N PRO A 47 5.45 3.39 20.45
CA PRO A 47 6.45 2.58 19.77
C PRO A 47 7.01 3.40 18.61
N ALA A 48 8.35 3.43 18.50
CA ALA A 48 9.02 4.19 17.45
C ALA A 48 8.47 3.76 16.09
N ALA A 49 8.18 4.74 15.22
CA ALA A 49 7.70 4.47 13.88
C ALA A 49 8.66 3.49 13.16
N PRO A 50 8.15 2.59 12.31
CA PRO A 50 8.99 1.64 11.58
C PRO A 50 10.12 2.35 10.82
N ASP A 51 11.33 1.78 10.85
CA ASP A 51 12.42 2.25 10.00
C ASP A 51 12.11 1.88 8.55
N LEU A 52 11.89 2.90 7.72
CA LEU A 52 11.58 2.78 6.29
C LEU A 52 12.77 3.17 5.40
N SER A 53 14.00 3.15 5.93
CA SER A 53 15.21 3.37 5.13
C SER A 53 15.43 2.26 4.09
N GLU A 54 16.19 2.58 3.03
CA GLU A 54 16.55 1.63 1.96
C GLU A 54 17.17 0.34 2.53
N ALA A 55 18.00 0.47 3.57
CA ALA A 55 18.63 -0.66 4.26
C ALA A 55 17.63 -1.47 5.11
N ALA A 56 16.70 -0.81 5.80
CA ALA A 56 15.69 -1.50 6.61
C ALA A 56 14.69 -2.28 5.75
N ILE A 57 14.22 -1.70 4.64
CA ILE A 57 13.31 -2.38 3.69
C ILE A 57 14.03 -3.52 2.98
N ASN A 58 15.18 -3.28 2.34
CA ASN A 58 15.92 -4.32 1.62
C ASN A 58 16.50 -5.41 2.53
N GLY A 59 16.73 -5.11 3.81
CA GLY A 59 17.16 -6.05 4.83
C GLY A 59 16.03 -6.77 5.57
N ALA A 60 14.77 -6.36 5.40
CA ALA A 60 13.64 -6.91 6.17
C ALA A 60 13.37 -8.38 5.86
N ASP A 61 13.10 -9.17 6.90
CA ASP A 61 12.81 -10.60 6.83
C ASP A 61 11.55 -10.99 7.62
N PHE A 62 11.10 -12.24 7.45
CA PHE A 62 9.89 -12.74 8.10
C PHE A 62 10.03 -12.80 9.64
N ALA A 63 11.21 -13.18 10.15
CA ALA A 63 11.47 -13.23 11.59
C ALA A 63 11.38 -11.84 12.25
N GLY A 64 11.93 -10.80 11.61
CA GLY A 64 11.81 -9.42 12.05
C GLY A 64 10.36 -8.90 11.99
N TYR A 65 9.61 -9.29 10.96
CA TYR A 65 8.16 -8.99 10.87
C TYR A 65 7.36 -9.65 11.99
N GLU A 66 7.56 -10.94 12.26
CA GLU A 66 6.89 -11.64 13.36
C GLU A 66 7.20 -11.01 14.72
N ALA A 67 8.45 -10.60 14.95
CA ALA A 67 8.84 -9.89 16.16
C ALA A 67 8.11 -8.54 16.32
N ARG A 68 8.03 -7.73 15.25
CA ARG A 68 7.29 -6.45 15.24
C ARG A 68 5.79 -6.66 15.46
N ARG A 69 5.18 -7.59 14.71
CA ARG A 69 3.76 -7.96 14.83
C ARG A 69 3.43 -8.44 16.25
N LYS A 70 4.28 -9.27 16.85
CA LYS A 70 4.12 -9.72 18.24
C LYS A 70 4.19 -8.56 19.22
N ALA A 71 5.16 -7.65 19.07
CA ALA A 71 5.27 -6.48 19.93
C ALA A 71 4.04 -5.56 19.83
N GLN A 72 3.49 -5.36 18.63
CA GLN A 72 2.23 -4.62 18.43
C GLN A 72 1.04 -5.28 19.14
N VAL A 73 0.88 -6.61 19.02
CA VAL A 73 -0.20 -7.36 19.70
C VAL A 73 -0.05 -7.31 21.22
N ASP A 74 1.17 -7.49 21.75
CA ASP A 74 1.43 -7.41 23.19
C ASP A 74 1.17 -5.98 23.72
N ALA A 75 1.53 -4.94 22.96
CA ALA A 75 1.25 -3.54 23.30
C ALA A 75 -0.26 -3.21 23.26
N ALA A 76 -0.97 -3.66 22.23
CA ALA A 76 -2.43 -3.49 22.12
C ALA A 76 -3.15 -4.18 23.29
N ARG A 77 -2.73 -5.40 23.64
CA ARG A 77 -3.26 -6.13 24.80
C ARG A 77 -3.03 -5.35 26.11
N ALA A 78 -1.83 -4.80 26.31
CA ALA A 78 -1.50 -4.00 27.49
C ALA A 78 -2.24 -2.64 27.55
N ALA A 79 -2.63 -2.07 26.41
CA ALA A 79 -3.46 -0.89 26.32
C ALA A 79 -4.95 -1.19 26.58
N SER A 80 -5.42 -2.39 26.22
CA SER A 80 -6.81 -2.85 26.45
C SER A 80 -7.10 -3.39 27.86
N ASP A 81 -6.12 -3.38 28.77
CA ASP A 81 -6.27 -3.95 30.11
C ASP A 81 -7.29 -3.13 30.95
N PRO A 82 -8.44 -3.71 31.34
CA PRO A 82 -9.48 -3.00 32.09
C PRO A 82 -9.05 -2.55 33.49
N ALA A 83 -7.87 -2.98 33.99
CA ALA A 83 -7.29 -2.46 35.22
C ALA A 83 -6.89 -0.96 35.14
N LYS A 84 -6.84 -0.36 33.94
CA LYS A 84 -6.56 1.08 33.72
C LYS A 84 -7.79 1.82 33.14
N GLY A 85 -8.95 1.66 33.77
CA GLY A 85 -10.23 2.17 33.26
C GLY A 85 -10.28 3.68 32.99
N ASP A 86 -9.98 4.06 31.76
CA ASP A 86 -10.02 5.45 31.29
C ASP A 86 -11.05 5.59 30.14
N PRO A 87 -12.28 6.09 30.41
CA PRO A 87 -13.39 6.08 29.46
C PRO A 87 -13.21 7.02 28.25
N VAL A 88 -12.12 7.80 28.20
CA VAL A 88 -11.76 8.62 27.04
C VAL A 88 -11.24 7.77 25.87
N ALA A 89 -10.53 6.66 26.16
CA ALA A 89 -9.98 5.78 25.12
C ALA A 89 -11.07 5.17 24.20
N ALA A 90 -12.24 4.89 24.76
CA ALA A 90 -13.39 4.35 24.02
C ALA A 90 -13.99 5.32 22.98
N LYS A 91 -13.70 6.63 23.07
CA LYS A 91 -14.16 7.65 22.11
C LYS A 91 -13.16 7.97 21.00
N ILE A 92 -11.92 7.51 21.11
CA ILE A 92 -10.89 7.70 20.07
C ILE A 92 -10.97 6.55 19.02
N ALA A 93 -11.62 5.43 19.37
CA ALA A 93 -11.73 4.23 18.54
C ALA A 93 -12.70 4.34 17.34
N THR A 94 -13.28 5.51 17.03
CA THR A 94 -14.18 5.68 15.87
C THR A 94 -13.47 5.97 14.55
N GLU A 95 -12.20 6.36 14.58
CA GLU A 95 -11.29 6.28 13.44
C GLU A 95 -10.02 5.56 13.93
N ALA A 96 -9.84 4.31 13.52
CA ALA A 96 -8.57 3.63 13.74
C ALA A 96 -7.48 4.39 12.95
N PRO A 97 -6.33 4.74 13.57
CA PRO A 97 -5.23 5.36 12.83
C PRO A 97 -4.87 4.51 11.62
N LYS A 98 -4.66 5.14 10.44
CA LYS A 98 -4.11 4.47 9.25
C LYS A 98 -2.81 3.78 9.71
N ALA A 99 -2.75 2.46 9.59
CA ALA A 99 -1.61 1.69 10.10
C ALA A 99 -0.32 2.21 9.44
N ASP A 100 0.77 2.28 10.21
CA ASP A 100 2.06 2.66 9.63
C ASP A 100 2.57 1.54 8.71
N PRO A 101 3.14 1.88 7.53
CA PRO A 101 3.80 0.92 6.66
C PRO A 101 4.88 0.12 7.38
N ASP A 102 4.96 -1.18 7.11
CA ASP A 102 5.99 -2.06 7.66
C ASP A 102 7.05 -2.37 6.57
N PRO A 103 8.36 -2.25 6.86
CA PRO A 103 9.42 -2.45 5.87
C PRO A 103 9.45 -3.86 5.28
N PHE A 104 9.02 -4.89 6.02
CA PHE A 104 8.87 -6.23 5.47
C PHE A 104 7.67 -6.32 4.52
N LEU A 105 6.56 -5.65 4.81
CA LEU A 105 5.38 -5.70 3.95
C LEU A 105 5.62 -4.96 2.63
N ILE A 106 6.36 -3.83 2.64
CA ILE A 106 6.83 -3.18 1.40
C ILE A 106 7.66 -4.17 0.58
N ARG A 107 8.66 -4.82 1.20
CA ARG A 107 9.51 -5.81 0.52
C ARG A 107 8.70 -7.01 0.00
N LEU A 108 7.76 -7.51 0.79
CA LEU A 108 6.90 -8.64 0.43
C LEU A 108 6.02 -8.30 -0.78
N GLN A 109 5.37 -7.13 -0.79
CA GLN A 109 4.53 -6.67 -1.90
C GLN A 109 5.33 -6.55 -3.20
N VAL A 110 6.55 -5.99 -3.16
CA VAL A 110 7.44 -5.93 -4.33
C VAL A 110 7.81 -7.32 -4.87
N LEU A 111 8.15 -8.26 -3.99
CA LEU A 111 8.51 -9.62 -4.40
C LEU A 111 7.31 -10.39 -4.99
N LEU A 112 6.09 -10.10 -4.52
CA LEU A 112 4.85 -10.68 -5.07
C LEU A 112 4.49 -10.07 -6.43
N ASP A 113 4.62 -8.75 -6.59
CA ASP A 113 4.49 -8.04 -7.88
C ASP A 113 5.45 -8.60 -8.94
N ARG A 114 6.73 -8.76 -8.58
CA ARG A 114 7.76 -9.41 -9.42
C ARG A 114 7.43 -10.83 -9.84
N ALA A 115 6.69 -11.55 -9.02
CA ALA A 115 6.22 -12.91 -9.31
C ALA A 115 4.89 -12.94 -10.09
N HIS A 116 4.39 -11.78 -10.52
CA HIS A 116 3.11 -11.60 -11.22
C HIS A 116 1.87 -11.98 -10.38
N ALA A 117 2.03 -12.03 -9.06
CA ALA A 117 0.94 -12.10 -8.09
C ALA A 117 0.74 -10.69 -7.50
N SER A 118 0.08 -9.81 -8.26
CA SER A 118 0.00 -8.38 -7.95
C SER A 118 -0.65 -8.12 -6.57
N PRO A 119 -0.05 -7.28 -5.72
CA PRO A 119 -0.69 -6.75 -4.51
C PRO A 119 -1.64 -5.57 -4.82
N GLY A 120 -1.78 -5.17 -6.08
CA GLY A 120 -2.30 -3.85 -6.45
C GLY A 120 -1.23 -2.80 -6.17
N VAL A 121 -1.57 -1.77 -5.39
CA VAL A 121 -0.59 -0.80 -4.88
C VAL A 121 0.36 -1.43 -3.86
N ILE A 122 1.65 -1.08 -3.96
CA ILE A 122 2.62 -1.26 -2.88
C ILE A 122 2.41 -0.11 -1.89
N ASP A 123 1.80 -0.42 -0.74
CA ASP A 123 1.47 0.54 0.34
C ASP A 123 2.18 0.22 1.68
N GLY A 124 2.85 -0.95 1.77
CA GLY A 124 3.48 -1.45 2.97
C GLY A 124 2.52 -1.92 4.06
N LEU A 125 1.25 -2.13 3.73
CA LEU A 125 0.20 -2.48 4.69
C LEU A 125 -0.24 -3.94 4.59
N ALA A 126 -0.69 -4.46 5.73
CA ALA A 126 -1.45 -5.71 5.75
C ALA A 126 -2.88 -5.40 5.30
N GLY A 127 -3.36 -6.08 4.25
CA GLY A 127 -4.65 -5.78 3.65
C GLY A 127 -5.15 -6.90 2.73
N GLY A 128 -6.39 -6.74 2.24
CA GLY A 128 -7.06 -7.73 1.40
C GLY A 128 -6.27 -8.09 0.13
N ASN A 129 -5.69 -7.10 -0.55
CA ASN A 129 -4.93 -7.35 -1.78
C ASN A 129 -3.55 -7.99 -1.50
N THR A 130 -2.86 -7.60 -0.42
CA THR A 130 -1.67 -8.33 0.06
C THR A 130 -2.01 -9.81 0.35
N ALA A 131 -3.14 -10.08 0.99
CA ALA A 131 -3.60 -11.45 1.28
C ALA A 131 -4.00 -12.25 0.02
N LYS A 132 -4.53 -11.58 -1.02
CA LYS A 132 -4.80 -12.16 -2.35
C LYS A 132 -3.50 -12.56 -3.05
N ALA A 133 -2.55 -11.63 -3.14
CA ALA A 133 -1.24 -11.85 -3.73
C ALA A 133 -0.51 -13.05 -3.10
N ILE A 134 -0.55 -13.16 -1.76
CA ILE A 134 0.01 -14.31 -1.03
C ILE A 134 -0.64 -15.64 -1.44
N ARG A 135 -1.97 -15.70 -1.51
CA ARG A 135 -2.70 -16.90 -1.97
C ARG A 135 -2.34 -17.24 -3.41
N ALA A 136 -2.37 -16.26 -4.30
CA ALA A 136 -2.11 -16.44 -5.72
C ALA A 136 -0.68 -16.91 -5.99
N PHE A 137 0.32 -16.34 -5.33
CA PHE A 137 1.70 -16.84 -5.37
C PHE A 137 1.79 -18.29 -4.86
N GLY A 138 1.04 -18.63 -3.81
CA GLY A 138 0.89 -20.00 -3.35
C GLY A 138 0.36 -20.94 -4.45
N GLU A 139 -0.73 -20.55 -5.11
CA GLU A 139 -1.33 -21.28 -6.25
C GLU A 139 -0.37 -21.40 -7.45
N MET A 140 0.45 -20.38 -7.73
CA MET A 140 1.44 -20.38 -8.82
C MET A 140 2.64 -21.33 -8.58
N HIS A 141 2.94 -21.64 -7.32
CA HIS A 141 4.14 -22.38 -6.92
C HIS A 141 3.84 -23.70 -6.18
N ASP A 142 2.59 -24.18 -6.21
CA ASP A 142 2.11 -25.37 -5.50
C ASP A 142 2.40 -25.32 -3.97
N LEU A 143 2.33 -24.11 -3.37
CA LEU A 143 2.57 -23.88 -1.95
C LEU A 143 1.25 -23.65 -1.20
N ASN A 144 1.09 -24.30 -0.05
CA ASN A 144 0.02 -23.99 0.89
C ASN A 144 0.36 -22.72 1.70
N ALA A 145 0.36 -21.56 1.03
CA ALA A 145 0.79 -20.28 1.62
C ALA A 145 -0.22 -19.68 2.62
N GLY A 146 -1.50 -20.06 2.54
CA GLY A 146 -2.58 -19.37 3.24
C GLY A 146 -2.79 -17.96 2.71
N ASP A 147 -3.30 -17.06 3.55
CA ASP A 147 -3.58 -15.65 3.22
C ASP A 147 -2.76 -14.66 4.06
N GLN A 148 -1.76 -15.16 4.80
CA GLN A 148 -0.87 -14.39 5.67
C GLN A 148 0.60 -14.68 5.32
N PRO A 149 1.53 -13.75 5.60
CA PRO A 149 2.95 -14.02 5.43
C PRO A 149 3.38 -15.22 6.28
N SER A 150 4.22 -16.08 5.72
CA SER A 150 4.73 -17.29 6.39
C SER A 150 6.18 -17.56 5.99
N GLU A 151 6.90 -18.32 6.82
CA GLU A 151 8.28 -18.73 6.51
C GLU A 151 8.38 -19.51 5.19
N ALA A 152 7.41 -20.38 4.89
CA ALA A 152 7.40 -21.14 3.63
C ALA A 152 7.22 -20.25 2.40
N LEU A 153 6.35 -19.24 2.49
CA LEU A 153 6.20 -18.20 1.46
C LEU A 153 7.50 -17.40 1.30
N TRP A 154 8.09 -16.97 2.42
CA TRP A 154 9.31 -16.15 2.42
C TRP A 154 10.50 -16.87 1.79
N GLN A 155 10.72 -18.15 2.13
CA GLN A 155 11.76 -18.99 1.52
C GLN A 155 11.53 -19.21 0.01
N ALA A 156 10.27 -19.24 -0.46
CA ALA A 156 9.97 -19.37 -1.87
C ALA A 156 10.21 -18.07 -2.65
N LEU A 157 9.87 -16.91 -2.07
CA LEU A 157 10.13 -15.58 -2.63
C LEU A 157 11.62 -15.21 -2.61
N GLY A 158 12.37 -15.64 -1.58
CA GLY A 158 13.80 -15.36 -1.40
C GLY A 158 14.74 -15.93 -2.46
N LYS A 159 14.20 -16.60 -3.49
CA LYS A 159 14.91 -16.90 -4.75
C LYS A 159 15.24 -15.62 -5.54
N ASP A 160 14.42 -14.59 -5.40
CA ASP A 160 14.76 -13.23 -5.81
C ASP A 160 15.55 -12.54 -4.68
N ALA A 161 16.83 -12.28 -4.97
CA ALA A 161 17.77 -11.58 -4.10
C ALA A 161 17.95 -10.10 -4.47
N GLY A 162 17.19 -9.58 -5.43
CA GLY A 162 17.24 -8.17 -5.83
C GLY A 162 16.72 -7.23 -4.74
N PRO A 163 17.21 -5.98 -4.67
CA PRO A 163 16.68 -4.98 -3.74
C PRO A 163 15.21 -4.70 -4.09
N ALA A 164 14.32 -4.66 -3.10
CA ALA A 164 12.91 -4.36 -3.28
C ALA A 164 12.63 -2.85 -3.41
N VAL A 165 13.51 -2.00 -2.87
CA VAL A 165 13.49 -0.55 -3.06
C VAL A 165 14.85 -0.07 -3.53
N LYS A 166 14.88 1.00 -4.33
CA LYS A 166 16.11 1.63 -4.81
C LYS A 166 16.05 3.14 -4.75
N THR A 167 17.21 3.79 -4.66
CA THR A 167 17.33 5.22 -4.95
C THR A 167 17.14 5.48 -6.45
N TYR A 168 16.00 6.07 -6.82
CA TYR A 168 15.75 6.70 -8.12
C TYR A 168 16.18 8.18 -8.11
N LYS A 169 16.41 8.75 -9.30
CA LYS A 169 16.72 10.17 -9.48
C LYS A 169 15.76 10.76 -10.51
N ILE A 170 14.92 11.71 -10.09
CA ILE A 170 13.96 12.42 -10.96
C ILE A 170 14.71 12.99 -12.16
N THR A 171 14.28 12.69 -13.39
CA THR A 171 14.91 13.19 -14.60
C THR A 171 14.39 14.56 -15.00
N ALA A 172 14.91 15.14 -16.09
CA ALA A 172 14.36 16.38 -16.64
C ALA A 172 13.01 16.14 -17.33
N GLU A 173 12.84 14.96 -17.93
CA GLU A 173 11.63 14.48 -18.58
C GLU A 173 10.52 14.21 -17.55
N ASP A 174 10.88 13.65 -16.39
CA ASP A 174 9.95 13.52 -15.26
C ASP A 174 9.45 14.90 -14.80
N ALA A 175 10.37 15.80 -14.42
CA ALA A 175 9.99 17.13 -13.91
C ALA A 175 9.30 18.02 -14.96
N GLY A 176 9.44 17.72 -16.25
CA GLY A 176 8.89 18.47 -17.38
C GLY A 176 7.69 17.81 -18.07
N GLY A 177 7.05 16.80 -17.45
CA GLY A 177 5.91 16.09 -18.02
C GLY A 177 4.66 16.98 -18.24
N ASP A 178 3.77 16.53 -19.15
CA ASP A 178 2.48 17.17 -19.44
C ASP A 178 1.45 16.91 -18.31
N TYR A 179 1.70 17.53 -17.15
CA TYR A 179 0.89 17.42 -15.94
C TYR A 179 -0.40 18.25 -15.99
N VAL A 180 -1.45 17.75 -15.34
CA VAL A 180 -2.77 18.40 -15.24
C VAL A 180 -3.17 18.50 -13.76
N PRO A 181 -2.63 19.46 -12.98
CA PRO A 181 -2.87 19.52 -11.53
C PRO A 181 -4.35 19.68 -11.15
N ASP A 182 -5.07 20.52 -11.88
CA ASP A 182 -6.48 20.85 -11.63
C ASP A 182 -7.44 19.97 -12.45
N LEU A 183 -7.37 18.65 -12.30
CA LEU A 183 -8.30 17.73 -12.96
C LEU A 183 -9.73 17.85 -12.37
N PRO A 184 -10.74 18.23 -13.18
CA PRO A 184 -12.11 18.38 -12.70
C PRO A 184 -12.84 17.04 -12.60
N ALA A 185 -13.55 16.80 -11.51
CA ALA A 185 -14.38 15.59 -11.36
C ALA A 185 -15.64 15.55 -12.27
N ASP A 186 -15.93 16.59 -13.04
CA ASP A 186 -17.12 16.66 -13.92
C ASP A 186 -16.75 16.27 -15.36
N TYR A 187 -17.51 15.32 -15.94
CA TYR A 187 -17.18 14.74 -17.25
C TYR A 187 -17.29 15.73 -18.42
N ALA A 188 -18.18 16.74 -18.36
CA ALA A 188 -18.23 17.75 -19.42
C ALA A 188 -16.97 18.62 -19.40
N LYS A 189 -16.45 18.95 -18.21
CA LYS A 189 -15.16 19.66 -18.08
C LYS A 189 -13.97 18.80 -18.51
N LEU A 190 -13.96 17.51 -18.18
CA LEU A 190 -12.90 16.59 -18.66
C LEU A 190 -12.88 16.50 -20.19
N ALA A 191 -14.06 16.50 -20.84
CA ALA A 191 -14.18 16.49 -22.30
C ALA A 191 -13.71 17.80 -22.98
N GLU A 192 -13.50 18.89 -22.24
CA GLU A 192 -12.92 20.14 -22.74
C GLU A 192 -11.37 20.14 -22.71
N LEU A 193 -10.75 19.18 -22.03
CA LEU A 193 -9.30 19.03 -21.97
C LEU A 193 -8.73 18.39 -23.25
N LYS A 194 -7.40 18.41 -23.39
CA LYS A 194 -6.69 17.71 -24.48
C LYS A 194 -6.19 16.32 -24.09
N TRP A 195 -6.00 16.09 -22.80
CA TRP A 195 -5.34 14.93 -22.20
C TRP A 195 -5.72 14.85 -20.73
N LEU A 196 -5.95 13.64 -20.22
CA LEU A 196 -6.25 13.36 -18.80
C LEU A 196 -4.99 12.82 -18.12
N GLY A 197 -3.93 13.62 -18.15
CA GLY A 197 -2.61 13.28 -17.64
C GLY A 197 -2.54 13.18 -16.12
N TYR A 198 -1.37 12.76 -15.63
CA TYR A 198 -1.07 12.77 -14.20
C TYR A 198 -1.18 14.20 -13.63
N ARG A 199 -1.57 14.33 -12.37
CA ARG A 199 -1.70 15.62 -11.66
C ARG A 199 -0.34 16.24 -11.38
N ASP A 200 0.64 15.42 -10.99
CA ASP A 200 2.01 15.83 -10.71
C ASP A 200 3.02 14.68 -10.85
N VAL A 201 4.29 14.97 -10.53
CA VAL A 201 5.41 14.02 -10.57
C VAL A 201 5.26 12.89 -9.53
N ALA A 202 4.62 13.13 -8.39
CA ALA A 202 4.45 12.11 -7.36
C ALA A 202 3.44 11.05 -7.80
N GLU A 203 2.29 11.44 -8.33
CA GLU A 203 1.31 10.50 -8.90
C GLU A 203 1.92 9.69 -10.05
N MET A 204 2.61 10.36 -10.98
CA MET A 204 3.26 9.69 -12.13
C MET A 204 4.32 8.67 -11.71
N LEU A 205 5.16 9.01 -10.73
CA LEU A 205 6.19 8.10 -10.23
C LEU A 205 5.59 6.98 -9.36
N ALA A 206 4.51 7.25 -8.62
CA ALA A 206 3.80 6.22 -7.88
C ALA A 206 3.25 5.15 -8.84
N GLU A 207 2.56 5.57 -9.88
CA GLU A 207 2.08 4.72 -10.98
C GLU A 207 3.22 3.95 -11.68
N ARG A 208 4.32 4.64 -12.03
CA ARG A 208 5.48 3.99 -12.67
C ARG A 208 6.14 2.91 -11.81
N PHE A 209 6.13 3.06 -10.49
CA PHE A 209 6.76 2.12 -9.55
C PHE A 209 5.75 1.24 -8.79
N HIS A 210 4.48 1.20 -9.25
CA HIS A 210 3.37 0.42 -8.68
C HIS A 210 3.08 0.74 -7.20
N MET A 211 3.38 1.96 -6.75
CA MET A 211 3.26 2.40 -5.36
C MET A 211 1.94 3.11 -5.07
N ASP A 212 1.52 3.07 -3.80
CA ASP A 212 0.60 4.07 -3.25
C ASP A 212 1.32 5.43 -3.10
N GLU A 213 0.62 6.51 -3.43
CA GLU A 213 1.19 7.87 -3.44
C GLU A 213 1.53 8.37 -2.02
N ASP A 214 0.76 7.97 -0.99
CA ASP A 214 1.11 8.29 0.41
C ASP A 214 2.36 7.53 0.82
N LEU A 215 2.54 6.26 0.41
CA LEU A 215 3.77 5.53 0.69
C LEU A 215 4.97 6.21 0.03
N LEU A 216 4.87 6.56 -1.25
CA LEU A 216 5.96 7.24 -1.97
C LEU A 216 6.37 8.55 -1.27
N LYS A 217 5.40 9.34 -0.80
CA LYS A 217 5.65 10.55 0.01
C LYS A 217 6.23 10.22 1.39
N ARG A 218 5.75 9.16 2.06
CA ARG A 218 6.21 8.73 3.39
C ARG A 218 7.66 8.22 3.38
N LEU A 219 8.11 7.59 2.29
CA LEU A 219 9.52 7.23 2.09
C LEU A 219 10.42 8.43 1.79
N ASN A 220 9.84 9.57 1.37
CA ASN A 220 10.55 10.74 0.85
C ASN A 220 10.02 12.06 1.46
N PRO A 221 9.96 12.21 2.80
CA PRO A 221 9.24 13.30 3.45
C PRO A 221 9.81 14.70 3.17
N ASP A 222 11.12 14.79 2.91
CA ASP A 222 11.84 16.04 2.63
C ASP A 222 12.07 16.30 1.12
N ALA A 223 11.47 15.49 0.24
CA ALA A 223 11.78 15.53 -1.19
C ALA A 223 10.98 16.58 -1.97
N ASP A 224 11.69 17.33 -2.81
CA ASP A 224 11.09 18.19 -3.83
C ASP A 224 10.84 17.38 -5.11
N PHE A 225 9.61 16.87 -5.24
CA PHE A 225 9.17 16.05 -6.38
C PHE A 225 9.15 16.85 -7.71
N GLY A 226 9.00 18.17 -7.68
CA GLY A 226 9.01 19.01 -8.88
C GLY A 226 10.41 19.25 -9.46
N LYS A 227 11.46 18.75 -8.81
CA LYS A 227 12.85 19.11 -9.11
C LYS A 227 13.64 17.95 -9.70
N ALA A 228 14.00 18.11 -10.97
CA ALA A 228 14.96 17.23 -11.63
C ALA A 228 16.26 17.12 -10.82
N GLY A 229 16.70 15.89 -10.59
CA GLY A 229 17.87 15.56 -9.80
C GLY A 229 17.62 15.31 -8.31
N THR A 230 16.42 15.55 -7.80
CA THR A 230 16.00 15.00 -6.49
C THR A 230 16.14 13.49 -6.50
N LYS A 231 16.65 12.94 -5.39
CA LYS A 231 16.73 11.49 -5.16
C LYS A 231 15.51 11.04 -4.38
N LEU A 232 14.89 9.96 -4.82
CA LEU A 232 13.74 9.34 -4.18
C LEU A 232 14.04 7.88 -3.89
N LEU A 233 13.64 7.38 -2.71
CA LEU A 233 13.51 5.96 -2.47
C LEU A 233 12.18 5.48 -3.08
N VAL A 234 12.24 4.56 -4.04
CA VAL A 234 11.08 4.01 -4.75
C VAL A 234 11.09 2.49 -4.69
N ALA A 235 9.93 1.87 -4.86
CA ALA A 235 9.83 0.43 -5.12
C ALA A 235 10.53 0.04 -6.44
N GLU A 236 11.01 -1.19 -6.51
CA GLU A 236 11.55 -1.78 -7.73
C GLU A 236 10.65 -2.95 -8.17
N PRO A 237 9.51 -2.67 -8.84
CA PRO A 237 8.61 -3.70 -9.35
C PRO A 237 9.30 -4.60 -10.40
N GLY A 238 8.61 -5.67 -10.81
CA GLY A 238 9.13 -6.59 -11.81
C GLY A 238 9.24 -6.00 -13.22
N PRO A 239 9.96 -6.68 -14.13
CA PRO A 239 9.70 -6.47 -15.55
C PRO A 239 8.23 -6.86 -15.85
N ASP A 240 7.62 -6.19 -16.83
CA ASP A 240 6.37 -6.65 -17.43
C ASP A 240 6.47 -8.15 -17.79
N PRO A 241 5.36 -8.92 -17.68
CA PRO A 241 5.36 -10.32 -18.07
C PRO A 241 5.75 -10.49 -19.56
N GLU A 242 6.54 -11.53 -19.82
CA GLU A 242 7.09 -11.88 -21.14
C GLU A 242 5.96 -11.96 -22.19
N ALA A 243 6.04 -11.16 -23.25
CA ALA A 243 4.95 -11.07 -24.23
C ALA A 243 4.72 -12.39 -24.99
N GLU A 244 5.69 -13.29 -24.99
CA GLU A 244 5.65 -14.63 -25.55
C GLU A 244 4.76 -15.59 -24.72
N ARG A 245 4.57 -15.33 -23.42
CA ARG A 245 3.70 -16.10 -22.52
C ARG A 245 2.22 -15.73 -22.70
N LYS A 246 1.66 -16.08 -23.85
CA LYS A 246 0.28 -15.76 -24.18
C LYS A 246 -0.74 -16.46 -23.28
N VAL A 247 -1.71 -15.67 -22.81
CA VAL A 247 -2.86 -16.15 -22.03
C VAL A 247 -3.87 -16.80 -22.97
N GLU A 248 -4.31 -18.01 -22.62
CA GLU A 248 -5.39 -18.73 -23.30
C GLU A 248 -6.73 -18.46 -22.61
N ARG A 249 -6.74 -18.36 -21.27
CA ARG A 249 -7.96 -18.24 -20.47
C ARG A 249 -7.78 -17.30 -19.28
N ILE A 250 -8.68 -16.33 -19.16
CA ILE A 250 -8.84 -15.45 -18.00
C ILE A 250 -10.05 -15.91 -17.19
N VAL A 251 -9.92 -15.94 -15.86
CA VAL A 251 -11.04 -16.06 -14.91
C VAL A 251 -11.17 -14.75 -14.15
N VAL A 252 -12.36 -14.16 -14.20
CA VAL A 252 -12.75 -13.03 -13.35
C VAL A 252 -13.62 -13.60 -12.24
N ASP A 253 -13.08 -13.66 -11.02
CA ASP A 253 -13.75 -14.27 -9.86
C ASP A 253 -14.32 -13.18 -8.95
N LYS A 254 -15.66 -13.04 -8.97
CA LYS A 254 -16.39 -12.03 -8.19
C LYS A 254 -16.33 -12.29 -6.70
N SER A 255 -16.40 -13.56 -6.27
CA SER A 255 -16.31 -13.94 -4.86
C SER A 255 -14.96 -13.60 -4.24
N ARG A 256 -13.90 -13.65 -5.06
CA ARG A 256 -12.53 -13.34 -4.67
C ARG A 256 -12.13 -11.89 -4.90
N GLY A 257 -12.78 -11.16 -5.81
CA GLY A 257 -12.31 -9.83 -6.24
C GLY A 257 -10.95 -9.92 -6.95
N GLU A 258 -10.74 -10.97 -7.74
CA GLU A 258 -9.46 -11.32 -8.35
C GLU A 258 -9.65 -11.70 -9.84
N LEU A 259 -8.66 -11.37 -10.67
CA LEU A 259 -8.54 -11.82 -12.06
C LEU A 259 -7.32 -12.73 -12.18
N PHE A 260 -7.52 -13.93 -12.71
CA PHE A 260 -6.49 -14.95 -12.93
C PHE A 260 -6.29 -15.20 -14.42
N ALA A 261 -5.06 -15.10 -14.91
CA ALA A 261 -4.73 -15.37 -16.30
C ALA A 261 -3.89 -16.66 -16.41
N TYR A 262 -4.35 -17.58 -17.24
CA TYR A 262 -3.75 -18.90 -17.44
C TYR A 262 -3.27 -19.07 -18.88
N ASP A 263 -2.11 -19.72 -19.04
CA ASP A 263 -1.59 -20.13 -20.34
C ASP A 263 -2.31 -21.38 -20.90
N LYS A 264 -1.82 -21.86 -22.05
CA LYS A 264 -2.33 -23.07 -22.73
C LYS A 264 -2.00 -24.36 -21.95
N GLU A 265 -0.92 -24.38 -21.17
CA GLU A 265 -0.58 -25.46 -20.22
C GLU A 265 -1.48 -25.47 -18.98
N LYS A 266 -2.28 -24.41 -18.79
CA LYS A 266 -3.14 -24.11 -17.62
C LYS A 266 -2.37 -23.68 -16.37
N ALA A 267 -1.10 -23.32 -16.49
CA ALA A 267 -0.38 -22.68 -15.39
C ALA A 267 -0.98 -21.29 -15.14
N LEU A 268 -1.06 -20.90 -13.86
CA LEU A 268 -1.40 -19.53 -13.48
C LEU A 268 -0.17 -18.66 -13.72
N ILE A 269 -0.27 -17.65 -14.58
CA ILE A 269 0.89 -16.82 -15.00
C ILE A 269 0.74 -15.33 -14.66
N LEU A 270 -0.44 -14.89 -14.26
CA LEU A 270 -0.71 -13.54 -13.76
C LEU A 270 -1.96 -13.60 -12.85
N ALA A 271 -1.90 -12.98 -11.69
CA ALA A 271 -3.03 -12.85 -10.77
C ALA A 271 -3.11 -11.41 -10.25
N LEU A 272 -4.28 -10.80 -10.37
CA LEU A 272 -4.49 -9.37 -10.19
C LEU A 272 -5.68 -9.13 -9.25
N PRO A 273 -5.59 -8.23 -8.25
CA PRO A 273 -6.77 -7.77 -7.56
C PRO A 273 -7.61 -6.93 -8.52
N ALA A 274 -8.94 -7.06 -8.44
CA ALA A 274 -9.82 -6.46 -9.43
C ALA A 274 -11.10 -5.92 -8.78
N THR A 275 -11.47 -4.68 -9.14
CA THR A 275 -12.79 -4.17 -8.78
C THR A 275 -13.81 -4.63 -9.82
N ILE A 276 -14.69 -5.54 -9.41
CA ILE A 276 -15.71 -6.15 -10.27
C ILE A 276 -17.09 -5.56 -9.90
N GLY A 277 -18.06 -5.64 -10.81
CA GLY A 277 -19.36 -4.98 -10.65
C GLY A 277 -20.23 -5.57 -9.54
N SER A 278 -20.93 -4.70 -8.81
CA SER A 278 -21.82 -5.07 -7.69
C SER A 278 -23.05 -5.87 -8.12
N SER A 279 -23.83 -6.37 -7.16
CA SER A 279 -25.20 -6.87 -7.39
C SER A 279 -26.08 -5.89 -8.17
N ASP A 280 -25.88 -4.59 -7.93
CA ASP A 280 -26.74 -3.51 -8.42
C ASP A 280 -26.32 -3.06 -9.82
N THR A 281 -25.05 -3.32 -10.19
CA THR A 281 -24.48 -3.07 -11.53
C THR A 281 -23.63 -4.26 -11.96
N PRO A 282 -24.25 -5.43 -12.22
CA PRO A 282 -23.54 -6.69 -12.33
C PRO A 282 -22.66 -6.75 -13.57
N SER A 283 -21.39 -7.12 -13.34
CA SER A 283 -20.53 -7.61 -14.41
C SER A 283 -21.16 -8.81 -15.12
N PRO A 284 -20.77 -9.08 -16.39
CA PRO A 284 -21.34 -10.17 -17.18
C PRO A 284 -21.29 -11.54 -16.49
N SER A 285 -22.09 -12.47 -17.00
CA SER A 285 -22.02 -13.89 -16.66
C SER A 285 -21.69 -14.70 -17.91
N GLY A 286 -21.07 -15.86 -17.72
CA GLY A 286 -20.68 -16.76 -18.80
C GLY A 286 -19.33 -16.44 -19.41
N THR A 287 -19.15 -16.90 -20.65
CA THR A 287 -17.87 -16.92 -21.37
C THR A 287 -17.85 -15.90 -22.50
N MET A 288 -16.78 -15.12 -22.56
CA MET A 288 -16.52 -14.06 -23.53
C MET A 288 -15.15 -14.29 -24.18
N LYS A 289 -14.81 -13.48 -25.18
CA LYS A 289 -13.46 -13.42 -25.77
C LYS A 289 -12.91 -12.01 -25.68
N VAL A 290 -11.59 -11.87 -25.65
CA VAL A 290 -10.92 -10.58 -25.90
C VAL A 290 -11.05 -10.24 -27.38
N ASN A 291 -11.57 -9.06 -27.70
CA ASN A 291 -11.63 -8.54 -29.06
C ASN A 291 -10.31 -7.86 -29.47
N GLY A 292 -9.66 -7.19 -28.53
CA GLY A 292 -8.39 -6.47 -28.72
C GLY A 292 -8.07 -5.60 -27.50
N SER A 293 -7.00 -4.81 -27.57
CA SER A 293 -6.65 -3.82 -26.56
C SER A 293 -6.29 -2.47 -27.21
N LYS A 294 -6.51 -1.37 -26.48
CA LYS A 294 -6.16 0.01 -26.86
C LYS A 294 -5.47 0.67 -25.67
N ALA A 295 -4.19 0.99 -25.83
CA ALA A 295 -3.51 1.95 -24.96
C ALA A 295 -4.05 3.35 -25.24
N ASP A 296 -4.08 4.19 -24.20
CA ASP A 296 -4.60 5.56 -24.22
C ASP A 296 -5.98 5.67 -24.93
N PRO A 297 -7.01 5.00 -24.39
CA PRO A 297 -8.35 5.04 -24.94
C PRO A 297 -9.05 6.38 -24.64
N GLU A 298 -9.64 6.99 -25.65
CA GLU A 298 -10.75 7.93 -25.45
C GLU A 298 -11.92 7.21 -24.76
N TYR A 299 -12.67 7.92 -23.92
CA TYR A 299 -13.80 7.37 -23.19
C TYR A 299 -15.13 7.94 -23.70
N GLU A 300 -15.95 7.08 -24.32
CA GLU A 300 -17.29 7.42 -24.79
C GLU A 300 -18.31 7.28 -23.67
N TYR A 301 -18.70 8.41 -23.08
CA TYR A 301 -19.73 8.49 -22.07
C TYR A 301 -21.12 8.59 -22.71
N ASP A 302 -22.02 7.64 -22.41
CA ASP A 302 -23.47 7.76 -22.70
C ASP A 302 -24.29 7.82 -21.40
N PRO A 303 -25.03 8.91 -21.14
CA PRO A 303 -25.87 9.08 -19.95
C PRO A 303 -27.04 8.08 -19.84
N LYS A 304 -27.31 7.28 -20.88
CA LYS A 304 -28.23 6.13 -20.81
C LYS A 304 -27.70 4.98 -19.95
N ASN A 305 -26.38 4.85 -19.82
CA ASN A 305 -25.76 3.78 -19.04
C ASN A 305 -25.72 4.15 -17.55
N PHE A 306 -25.24 5.35 -17.23
CA PHE A 306 -25.28 5.94 -15.90
C PHE A 306 -25.17 7.47 -15.99
N VAL A 307 -25.64 8.19 -14.97
CA VAL A 307 -25.58 9.65 -14.92
C VAL A 307 -24.38 10.10 -14.08
N GLN A 308 -23.42 10.77 -14.71
CA GLN A 308 -22.31 11.41 -14.01
C GLN A 308 -22.69 12.87 -13.70
N GLY A 309 -22.76 13.22 -12.41
CA GLY A 309 -23.07 14.59 -11.98
C GLY A 309 -24.38 15.13 -12.58
N LYS A 310 -24.26 16.17 -13.42
CA LYS A 310 -25.40 16.78 -14.14
C LYS A 310 -25.38 16.48 -15.65
N ASN A 311 -24.51 15.58 -16.11
CA ASN A 311 -24.29 15.33 -17.53
C ASN A 311 -25.44 14.51 -18.14
N ARG A 312 -26.12 15.09 -19.13
CA ARG A 312 -27.32 14.54 -19.81
C ARG A 312 -27.14 14.37 -21.32
N LYS A 313 -25.91 14.52 -21.81
CA LYS A 313 -25.52 14.34 -23.21
C LYS A 313 -24.40 13.33 -23.28
N ALA A 314 -24.27 12.66 -24.43
CA ALA A 314 -23.06 11.89 -24.71
C ALA A 314 -21.85 12.82 -24.78
N LEU A 315 -20.69 12.33 -24.31
CA LEU A 315 -19.42 13.06 -24.28
C LEU A 315 -18.30 12.10 -24.68
N THR A 316 -17.36 12.56 -25.50
CA THR A 316 -16.12 11.86 -25.77
C THR A 316 -15.04 12.53 -24.91
N LEU A 317 -14.52 11.81 -23.92
CA LEU A 317 -13.44 12.31 -23.07
C LEU A 317 -12.09 11.96 -23.72
N PRO A 318 -11.11 12.89 -23.70
CA PRO A 318 -9.77 12.62 -24.21
C PRO A 318 -9.09 11.50 -23.42
N PRO A 319 -8.08 10.83 -23.99
CA PRO A 319 -7.36 9.77 -23.32
C PRO A 319 -6.49 10.29 -22.16
N GLY A 320 -6.04 9.37 -21.31
CA GLY A 320 -5.02 9.61 -20.29
C GLY A 320 -5.13 8.67 -19.09
N PRO A 321 -4.07 8.54 -18.26
CA PRO A 321 -4.05 7.68 -17.07
C PRO A 321 -5.14 8.06 -16.07
N ASN A 322 -5.49 9.34 -15.97
CA ASN A 322 -6.57 9.83 -15.12
C ASN A 322 -7.95 9.83 -15.82
N GLY A 323 -8.09 9.15 -16.97
CA GLY A 323 -9.37 8.95 -17.63
C GLY A 323 -10.26 7.90 -16.91
N PRO A 324 -11.59 7.89 -17.12
CA PRO A 324 -12.50 6.99 -16.41
C PRO A 324 -12.24 5.48 -16.56
N VAL A 325 -11.45 5.10 -17.58
CA VAL A 325 -11.02 3.72 -17.86
C VAL A 325 -9.51 3.53 -17.78
N GLY A 326 -8.78 4.52 -17.24
CA GLY A 326 -7.32 4.53 -17.23
C GLY A 326 -6.68 4.65 -18.61
N ASN A 327 -5.38 4.37 -18.69
CA ASN A 327 -4.59 4.39 -19.92
C ASN A 327 -4.58 3.06 -20.71
N MET A 328 -5.37 2.06 -20.30
CA MET A 328 -5.47 0.78 -20.99
C MET A 328 -6.89 0.21 -20.97
N TRP A 329 -7.41 -0.12 -22.16
CA TRP A 329 -8.67 -0.85 -22.36
C TRP A 329 -8.43 -2.19 -23.05
N ILE A 330 -8.99 -3.27 -22.51
CA ILE A 330 -9.06 -4.60 -23.12
C ILE A 330 -10.53 -4.89 -23.41
N ASP A 331 -10.89 -4.90 -24.69
CA ASP A 331 -12.26 -5.00 -25.16
C ASP A 331 -12.76 -6.45 -25.12
N LEU A 332 -14.01 -6.68 -24.70
CA LEU A 332 -14.61 -8.01 -24.62
C LEU A 332 -15.75 -8.19 -25.62
N SER A 333 -15.98 -9.44 -26.04
CA SER A 333 -16.97 -9.81 -27.05
C SER A 333 -18.44 -9.54 -26.68
N LYS A 334 -18.73 -9.03 -25.48
CA LYS A 334 -20.05 -8.51 -25.10
C LYS A 334 -19.99 -6.97 -25.20
N PRO A 335 -20.87 -6.32 -25.98
CA PRO A 335 -20.85 -4.87 -26.14
C PRO A 335 -20.80 -4.12 -24.81
N THR A 336 -20.04 -3.02 -24.76
CA THR A 336 -19.88 -2.11 -23.61
C THR A 336 -19.16 -2.65 -22.37
N TYR A 337 -18.56 -3.85 -22.42
CA TYR A 337 -17.77 -4.40 -21.31
C TYR A 337 -16.30 -4.56 -21.67
N GLY A 338 -15.43 -4.19 -20.74
CA GLY A 338 -13.98 -4.34 -20.86
C GLY A 338 -13.32 -4.71 -19.52
N ILE A 339 -12.04 -5.07 -19.61
CA ILE A 339 -11.09 -5.07 -18.51
C ILE A 339 -10.20 -3.84 -18.73
N HIS A 340 -10.03 -2.98 -17.72
CA HIS A 340 -9.38 -1.68 -17.93
C HIS A 340 -8.66 -1.14 -16.70
N GLY A 341 -7.82 -0.12 -16.90
CA GLY A 341 -7.11 0.59 -15.84
C GLY A 341 -8.02 1.49 -14.99
N THR A 342 -7.44 2.35 -14.16
CA THR A 342 -8.19 3.23 -13.25
C THR A 342 -7.40 4.49 -12.93
N PRO A 343 -8.05 5.66 -12.72
CA PRO A 343 -7.41 6.84 -12.14
C PRO A 343 -7.12 6.67 -10.64
N GLU A 344 -7.79 5.73 -9.97
CA GLU A 344 -7.71 5.51 -8.52
C GLU A 344 -7.16 4.09 -8.21
N PRO A 345 -5.84 3.84 -8.36
CA PRO A 345 -5.28 2.49 -8.20
C PRO A 345 -5.34 1.99 -6.75
N SER A 346 -5.31 2.91 -5.78
CA SER A 346 -5.46 2.60 -4.37
C SER A 346 -6.86 2.09 -4.00
N GLU A 347 -7.90 2.35 -4.80
CA GLU A 347 -9.30 1.94 -4.57
C GLU A 347 -9.66 0.56 -5.14
N ILE A 348 -8.68 -0.16 -5.72
CA ILE A 348 -8.90 -1.49 -6.29
C ILE A 348 -9.33 -2.49 -5.20
N ASP A 349 -10.50 -3.10 -5.42
CA ASP A 349 -11.21 -4.00 -4.49
C ASP A 349 -11.71 -3.36 -3.18
N LYS A 350 -11.56 -2.03 -3.02
CA LYS A 350 -12.11 -1.29 -1.88
C LYS A 350 -13.50 -0.71 -2.18
N THR A 351 -13.88 -0.66 -3.46
CA THR A 351 -15.16 -0.15 -3.98
C THR A 351 -15.84 -1.18 -4.88
N ALA A 352 -17.00 -0.84 -5.47
CA ALA A 352 -17.62 -1.64 -6.53
C ALA A 352 -17.66 -0.85 -7.85
N SER A 353 -17.57 -1.55 -8.99
CA SER A 353 -17.64 -0.92 -10.33
C SER A 353 -19.07 -0.88 -10.87
N HIS A 354 -19.29 -0.07 -11.89
CA HIS A 354 -20.53 -0.04 -12.69
C HIS A 354 -20.60 -1.19 -13.73
N GLY A 355 -19.99 -2.35 -13.46
CA GLY A 355 -20.08 -3.57 -14.28
C GLY A 355 -18.83 -3.96 -15.07
N CYS A 356 -17.87 -3.07 -15.31
CA CYS A 356 -16.59 -3.43 -15.93
C CYS A 356 -15.58 -3.99 -14.90
N VAL A 357 -14.51 -4.62 -15.36
CA VAL A 357 -13.43 -5.11 -14.49
C VAL A 357 -12.34 -4.04 -14.44
N ARG A 358 -12.13 -3.44 -13.27
CA ARG A 358 -11.10 -2.41 -13.07
C ARG A 358 -9.88 -3.01 -12.41
N LEU A 359 -8.72 -2.70 -12.95
CA LEU A 359 -7.38 -3.02 -12.46
C LEU A 359 -6.62 -1.71 -12.22
N THR A 360 -5.43 -1.77 -11.62
CA THR A 360 -4.47 -0.67 -11.71
C THR A 360 -4.05 -0.47 -13.18
N ASN A 361 -3.53 0.70 -13.53
CA ASN A 361 -3.09 0.96 -14.91
C ASN A 361 -1.97 -0.01 -15.34
N TRP A 362 -0.97 -0.23 -14.48
CA TRP A 362 0.11 -1.19 -14.74
C TRP A 362 -0.38 -2.63 -14.89
N ASP A 363 -1.28 -3.11 -14.03
CA ASP A 363 -1.84 -4.46 -14.13
C ASP A 363 -2.68 -4.64 -15.41
N ALA A 364 -3.40 -3.61 -15.84
CA ALA A 364 -4.10 -3.61 -17.13
C ALA A 364 -3.13 -3.65 -18.32
N HIS A 365 -2.02 -2.91 -18.28
CA HIS A 365 -0.95 -2.97 -19.28
C HIS A 365 -0.28 -4.35 -19.32
N ALA A 366 0.10 -4.89 -18.16
CA ALA A 366 0.69 -6.22 -18.02
C ALA A 366 -0.21 -7.29 -18.65
N LEU A 367 -1.51 -7.29 -18.33
CA LEU A 367 -2.48 -8.20 -18.93
C LEU A 367 -2.63 -8.00 -20.45
N ALA A 368 -2.67 -6.74 -20.91
CA ALA A 368 -2.84 -6.39 -22.33
C ALA A 368 -1.71 -6.92 -23.23
N ARG A 369 -0.51 -7.14 -22.68
CA ARG A 369 0.63 -7.76 -23.39
C ARG A 369 0.40 -9.26 -23.68
N LEU A 370 -0.32 -9.94 -22.80
CA LEU A 370 -0.47 -11.40 -22.82
C LEU A 370 -1.73 -11.88 -23.55
N VAL A 371 -2.76 -11.05 -23.66
CA VAL A 371 -3.99 -11.41 -24.36
C VAL A 371 -3.80 -11.54 -25.88
N GLN A 372 -4.64 -12.38 -26.49
CA GLN A 372 -4.70 -12.64 -27.92
C GLN A 372 -6.12 -12.34 -28.45
N PRO A 373 -6.28 -11.39 -29.39
CA PRO A 373 -7.56 -11.12 -30.05
C PRO A 373 -8.26 -12.38 -30.59
N GLN A 374 -9.55 -12.50 -30.31
CA GLN A 374 -10.44 -13.62 -30.70
C GLN A 374 -10.03 -15.02 -30.20
N ARG A 375 -8.98 -15.11 -29.39
CA ARG A 375 -8.38 -16.36 -28.90
C ARG A 375 -8.47 -16.46 -27.38
N THR A 376 -7.99 -15.46 -26.65
CA THR A 376 -8.09 -15.44 -25.19
C THR A 376 -9.56 -15.44 -24.76
N VAL A 377 -9.92 -16.46 -24.00
CA VAL A 377 -11.25 -16.65 -23.42
C VAL A 377 -11.32 -15.94 -22.07
N VAL A 378 -12.46 -15.35 -21.73
CA VAL A 378 -12.70 -14.71 -20.43
C VAL A 378 -13.94 -15.32 -19.78
N GLU A 379 -13.79 -15.85 -18.57
CA GLU A 379 -14.84 -16.53 -17.80
C GLU A 379 -15.20 -15.70 -16.57
N PHE A 380 -16.44 -15.24 -16.45
CA PHE A 380 -16.92 -14.60 -15.23
C PHE A 380 -17.52 -15.63 -14.27
N LYS A 381 -16.90 -15.80 -13.10
CA LYS A 381 -17.40 -16.61 -11.99
C LYS A 381 -18.09 -15.72 -10.95
N GLY A 382 -19.12 -16.27 -10.31
CA GLY A 382 -19.91 -15.62 -9.26
C GLY A 382 -19.51 -16.17 -7.91
#